data_AF-A0A7K2Q7C6-F1
#
_entry.id   AF-A0A7K2Q7C6-F1
#
_cell.length_a   1.000
_cell.length_b   1.000
_cell.length_c   1.000
_cell.angle_alpha   90.00
_cell.angle_beta   90.00
_cell.angle_gamma   90.00
#
_symmetry.space_group_name_H-M   'P 1'
#
loop_
_entity.id
_entity.type
_entity.pdbx_description
1 polymer ?
#
loop_
_entity_poly.entity_id
_entity_poly.type
_entity_poly.pdbx_seq_one_letter_code
_entity_poly.pdbx_strand_id
1 'polypeptide(L)' 'MPRPLSVLHLVQPVDGGVARVVVDLVRAQTAAGLRTTVGCPRGGQLADAARDA' A
#
# COMPACT_ATOMS: atom_id res chain seq x y z
N MET A 1 10.88 -22.65 6.20
CA MET A 1 9.65 -22.21 5.50
C MET A 1 10.03 -21.12 4.50
N PRO A 2 9.46 -21.09 3.30
CA PRO A 2 9.73 -20.04 2.32
C PRO A 2 9.32 -18.67 2.89
N ARG A 3 10.13 -17.64 2.64
CA ARG A 3 9.84 -16.28 3.11
C ARG A 3 8.70 -15.69 2.27
N PRO A 4 7.67 -15.06 2.86
CA PRO A 4 6.58 -14.47 2.08
C PRO A 4 7.12 -13.42 1.11
N LEU A 5 6.58 -13.42 -0.11
CA LEU A 5 6.93 -12.43 -1.13
C LEU A 5 6.63 -11.03 -0.59
N SER A 6 7.58 -10.11 -0.77
CA SER A 6 7.50 -8.74 -0.26
C SER A 6 7.25 -7.77 -1.41
N VAL A 7 6.34 -6.82 -1.22
CA VAL A 7 5.95 -5.81 -2.22
C VAL A 7 6.17 -4.41 -1.64
N LEU A 8 6.80 -3.52 -2.43
CA LEU A 8 6.94 -2.11 -2.12
C LEU A 8 6.23 -1.28 -3.20
N HIS A 9 5.21 -0.53 -2.78
CA HIS A 9 4.61 0.50 -3.62
C HIS A 9 5.28 1.83 -3.32
N LEU A 10 6.10 2.36 -4.23
CA LEU A 10 6.65 3.71 -4.14
C LEU A 10 5.78 4.65 -4.99
N VAL A 11 5.05 5.54 -4.33
CA VAL A 11 3.86 6.18 -4.94
C VAL A 11 3.85 7.69 -4.76
N GLN A 12 3.51 8.37 -5.85
CA GLN A 12 2.95 9.71 -5.90
C GLN A 12 2.00 9.77 -7.12
N PRO A 13 0.89 10.54 -7.09
CA PRO A 13 0.39 11.37 -6.00
C PRO A 13 -0.12 10.58 -4.78
N VAL A 14 -0.29 11.26 -3.64
CA VAL A 14 -0.66 10.69 -2.32
C VAL A 14 -2.15 10.82 -1.99
N ASP A 15 -2.93 11.18 -2.99
CA ASP A 15 -4.33 11.57 -2.92
C ASP A 15 -5.07 11.16 -4.20
N GLY A 16 -6.40 11.31 -4.18
CA GLY A 16 -7.25 11.01 -5.32
C GLY A 16 -7.24 9.54 -5.74
N GLY A 17 -7.34 9.30 -7.05
CA GLY A 17 -7.49 7.97 -7.63
C GLY A 17 -6.30 7.06 -7.41
N VAL A 18 -5.07 7.59 -7.49
CA VAL A 18 -3.85 6.80 -7.26
C VAL A 18 -3.80 6.28 -5.83
N ALA A 19 -4.10 7.14 -4.84
CA ALA A 19 -4.17 6.70 -3.46
C ALA A 19 -5.22 5.60 -3.25
N ARG A 20 -6.40 5.73 -3.87
CA ARG A 20 -7.45 4.70 -3.77
C ARG A 20 -7.00 3.34 -4.32
N VAL A 21 -6.45 3.33 -5.53
CA VAL A 21 -5.97 2.08 -6.16
C VAL A 21 -4.87 1.42 -5.34
N VAL A 22 -3.92 2.20 -4.82
CA VAL A 22 -2.83 1.65 -4.01
C VAL A 22 -3.35 1.06 -2.71
N VAL A 23 -4.32 1.69 -2.06
CA VAL A 23 -4.98 1.13 -0.87
C VAL A 23 -5.70 -0.18 -1.19
N ASP A 24 -6.43 -0.24 -2.30
CA ASP A 24 -7.10 -1.47 -2.74
C ASP A 24 -6.10 -2.60 -3.01
N LEU A 25 -4.95 -2.29 -3.61
CA LEU A 25 -3.86 -3.24 -3.80
C LEU A 25 -3.26 -3.71 -2.47
N VAL A 26 -3.03 -2.81 -1.51
CA VAL A 26 -2.51 -3.17 -0.19
C VAL A 26 -3.46 -4.13 0.52
N ARG A 27 -4.76 -3.85 0.50
CA ARG A 27 -5.81 -4.72 1.08
C ARG A 27 -5.77 -6.11 0.45
N ALA A 28 -5.82 -6.18 -0.88
CA ALA A 28 -5.84 -7.43 -1.62
C ALA A 28 -4.56 -8.26 -1.39
N GLN A 29 -3.38 -7.61 -1.41
CA GLN A 29 -2.10 -8.29 -1.26
C GLN A 29 -1.90 -8.80 0.16
N THR A 30 -2.26 -8.01 1.17
CA THR A 30 -2.18 -8.44 2.57
C THR A 30 -3.11 -9.62 2.84
N ALA A 31 -4.34 -9.59 2.31
CA ALA A 31 -5.28 -10.71 2.38
C ALA A 31 -4.75 -11.99 1.68
N ALA A 32 -3.92 -11.85 0.66
CA ALA A 32 -3.23 -12.96 -0.01
C ALA A 32 -1.93 -13.43 0.70
N GLY A 33 -1.61 -12.88 1.87
CA GLY A 33 -0.43 -13.28 2.66
C GLY A 33 0.90 -12.67 2.20
N LEU A 34 0.86 -11.62 1.37
CA LEU A 34 2.05 -10.88 0.94
C LEU A 34 2.48 -9.89 2.03
N ARG A 35 3.79 -9.63 2.11
CA ARG A 35 4.33 -8.56 2.98
C ARG A 35 4.37 -7.25 2.19
N THR A 36 3.34 -6.43 2.33
CA THR A 36 3.21 -5.17 1.57
C THR A 36 3.68 -3.96 2.39
N THR A 37 4.37 -3.04 1.72
CA THR A 37 4.82 -1.76 2.31
C THR A 37 4.55 -0.63 1.31
N VAL A 38 4.21 0.57 1.80
CA VAL A 38 4.00 1.76 0.98
C VAL A 38 5.02 2.83 1.34
N GLY A 39 5.75 3.33 0.35
CA GLY A 39 6.61 4.49 0.44
C GLY A 39 5.96 5.67 -0.29
N CYS A 40 5.72 6.78 0.41
CA CYS A 40 5.15 7.98 -0.17
C CYS A 40 5.64 9.25 0.55
N PRO A 41 5.61 10.42 -0.11
CA PRO A 41 5.79 11.70 0.57
C PRO A 41 4.80 11.88 1.72
N ARG A 42 5.17 12.71 2.71
CA ARG A 42 4.24 13.06 3.80
C ARG A 42 3.09 13.93 3.28
N GLY A 43 1.92 13.79 3.91
CA GLY A 43 0.70 14.52 3.55
C GLY A 43 -0.25 13.70 2.67
N GLY A 44 -1.48 14.19 2.49
CA GLY A 44 -2.54 13.46 1.79
C GLY A 44 -3.10 12.28 2.59
N GLN A 45 -3.91 11.45 1.93
CA GLN A 45 -4.65 10.35 2.56
C GLN A 45 -3.95 8.99 2.48
N LEU A 46 -3.00 8.81 1.57
CA LEU A 46 -2.45 7.50 1.22
C LEU A 46 -1.79 6.80 2.42
N ALA A 47 -0.96 7.51 3.19
CA ALA A 47 -0.22 6.90 4.29
C ALA A 47 -1.13 6.37 5.40
N ASP A 48 -2.21 7.09 5.72
CA ASP A 48 -3.19 6.68 6.73
C ASP A 48 -4.07 5.54 6.19
N ALA A 49 -4.63 5.71 5.00
CA ALA A 49 -5.50 4.70 4.39
C ALA A 49 -4.80 3.36 4.13
N ALA A 50 -3.49 3.37 3.83
CA ALA A 50 -2.68 2.16 3.68
C ALA A 50 -2.32 1.49 5.01
N ARG A 51 -2.32 2.23 6.14
CA ARG A 51 -2.15 1.66 7.49
C ARG A 51 -3.43 0.98 7.97
N ASP A 52 -4.58 1.50 7.56
CA ASP A 52 -5.91 0.98 7.91
C ASP A 52 -6.42 -0.11 6.93
N ALA A 53 -5.55 -0.55 6.01
CA ALA A 53 -5.84 -1.52 4.96
C ALA A 53 -5.61 -2.97 5.40
#